data_AF-A0A183FAZ3-F1
#
_entry.id   AF-A0A183FAZ3-F1
#
_cell.length_a   1.000
_cell.length_b   1.000
_cell.length_c   1.000
_cell.angle_alpha   90.00
_cell.angle_beta   90.00
_cell.angle_gamma   90.00
#
_symmetry.space_group_name_H-M   'P 1'
#
loop_
_entity.id
_entity.type
_entity.pdbx_description
1 polymer ?
#
loop_
_entity_poly.entity_id
_entity_poly.type
_entity_poly.pdbx_seq_one_letter_code
_entity_poly.pdbx_strand_id
1 'polypeptide(L)' 'MVKFESLPRNKLVLVECRAYALNIEHDITSRLGLVHFELFLEDKVVESKPSAL' A
#
# COMPACT_ATOMS: atom_id res chain seq x y z
N MET A 1 -1.32 6.19 -11.77
CA MET A 1 -1.99 6.37 -10.47
C MET A 1 -2.61 5.04 -10.09
N VAL A 2 -2.35 4.54 -8.88
CA VAL A 2 -2.93 3.28 -8.38
C VAL A 2 -3.86 3.63 -7.22
N LYS A 3 -5.10 3.14 -7.26
CA LYS A 3 -6.10 3.34 -6.21
C LYS A 3 -6.46 1.97 -5.64
N PHE A 4 -6.38 1.83 -4.32
CA PHE A 4 -6.79 0.63 -3.60
C PHE A 4 -8.22 0.82 -3.08
N GLU A 5 -9.14 -0.09 -3.41
CA GLU A 5 -10.54 0.03 -2.98
C GLU A 5 -10.79 -0.56 -1.58
N SER A 6 -10.04 -1.60 -1.19
CA SER A 6 -10.29 -2.38 0.03
C SER A 6 -9.00 -2.79 0.75
N LEU A 7 -8.17 -1.82 1.13
CA LEU A 7 -6.96 -2.10 1.90
C LEU A 7 -7.34 -2.54 3.33
N PRO A 8 -6.82 -3.68 3.85
CA PRO A 8 -7.08 -4.09 5.22
C PRO A 8 -6.49 -3.09 6.22
N ARG A 9 -7.25 -2.81 7.28
CA ARG A 9 -6.85 -1.89 8.35
C ARG A 9 -6.04 -2.58 9.44
N ASN A 10 -5.16 -1.82 10.07
CA ASN A 10 -4.25 -2.26 11.13
C ASN A 10 -3.45 -3.52 10.75
N LYS A 11 -3.16 -3.68 9.45
CA LYS A 11 -2.34 -4.76 8.91
C LYS A 11 -1.31 -4.17 7.96
N LEU A 12 -0.08 -4.66 8.06
CA LEU A 12 0.98 -4.31 7.12
C LEU A 12 0.74 -5.07 5.80
N VAL A 13 0.64 -4.32 4.70
CA VAL A 13 0.46 -4.87 3.35
C VAL A 13 1.71 -4.58 2.55
N LEU A 14 2.36 -5.63 2.06
CA LEU A 14 3.46 -5.54 1.11
C LEU A 14 2.90 -5.55 -0.30
N VAL A 15 3.17 -4.49 -1.08
CA VAL A 15 2.74 -4.37 -2.47
C VAL A 15 3.95 -4.49 -3.39
N GLU A 16 3.81 -5.31 -4.43
CA GLU A 16 4.76 -5.40 -5.54
C GLU A 16 4.03 -5.03 -6.84
N CYS A 17 4.49 -3.97 -7.50
CA CYS A 17 4.03 -3.60 -8.84
C CYS A 17 5.06 -4.07 -9.87
N ARG A 18 4.58 -4.77 -10.92
CA ARG A 18 5.42 -5.22 -12.05
C ARG A 18 5.07 -4.45 -13.31
N ALA A 19 6.06 -3.88 -13.98
CA ALA A 19 5.85 -3.21 -15.26
C ALA A 19 6.00 -4.23 -16.40
N TYR A 20 4.98 -4.41 -17.24
CA TYR A 20 5.02 -5.34 -18.37
C TYR A 20 5.17 -4.58 -19.70
N ALA A 21 6.28 -4.82 -20.39
CA ALA A 21 6.50 -4.42 -21.78
C ALA A 21 7.53 -5.35 -22.42
N LEU A 22 7.54 -5.43 -23.76
CA LEU A 22 8.45 -6.32 -24.51
C LEU A 22 9.94 -6.03 -24.26
N ASN A 23 10.27 -4.82 -23.81
CA ASN A 23 11.62 -4.30 -23.59
C ASN A 23 11.92 -4.03 -22.11
N ILE A 24 11.13 -4.58 -21.19
CA ILE A 24 11.40 -4.48 -19.74
C ILE A 24 11.91 -5.83 -19.27
N GLU A 25 13.11 -5.81 -18.72
CA GLU A 25 13.69 -6.94 -18.00
C GLU A 25 13.19 -6.96 -16.55
N HIS A 26 12.97 -8.17 -16.03
CA HIS A 26 12.63 -8.38 -14.63
C HIS A 26 13.74 -9.14 -13.94
N ASP A 27 14.21 -8.60 -12.82
CA ASP A 27 15.05 -9.34 -11.87
C ASP A 27 14.51 -9.12 -10.46
N ILE A 28 14.15 -10.23 -9.81
CA ILE A 28 13.57 -10.21 -8.46
C ILE A 28 14.65 -9.82 -7.43
N THR A 29 15.91 -10.19 -7.67
CA THR A 29 17.00 -9.95 -6.71
C THR A 29 17.36 -8.47 -6.65
N SER A 30 17.60 -7.85 -7.81
CA SER A 30 17.87 -6.41 -7.90
C SER A 30 16.61 -5.53 -7.92
N ARG A 31 15.42 -6.15 -7.97
CA ARG A 31 14.11 -5.48 -8.12
C ARG A 31 13.98 -4.68 -9.42
N LEU A 32 14.74 -5.03 -10.45
CA LEU A 32 14.65 -4.42 -11.77
C LEU A 32 13.27 -4.69 -12.40
N GLY A 33 12.63 -3.65 -12.93
CA GLY A 33 11.28 -3.75 -13.51
C GLY A 33 10.15 -3.93 -12.48
N LEU A 34 10.47 -3.85 -11.18
CA LEU A 34 9.55 -3.99 -10.06
C LEU A 34 9.57 -2.73 -9.19
N VAL A 35 8.48 -2.48 -8.47
CA VAL A 35 8.41 -1.47 -7.41
C VAL A 35 7.77 -2.10 -6.17
N HIS A 36 8.47 -2.03 -5.04
CA HIS A 36 7.97 -2.51 -3.75
C HIS A 36 7.69 -1.34 -2.81
N PHE A 37 6.57 -1.41 -2.12
CA PHE A 37 6.26 -0.49 -1.03
C PHE A 37 5.33 -1.15 -0.02
N GLU A 38 5.38 -0.62 1.20
CA GLU A 38 4.57 -1.07 2.32
C GLU A 38 3.45 -0.08 2.57
N LEU A 39 2.25 -0.61 2.86
CA LEU A 39 1.10 0.17 3.24
C LEU A 39 0.60 -0.31 4.60
N PHE A 40 0.39 0.64 5.50
CA PHE A 40 -0.29 0.42 6.77
C PHE A 40 -1.39 1.47 6.91
N LEU A 41 -2.65 1.01 6.97
CA LEU A 41 -3.80 1.89 7.13
C LEU A 41 -4.34 1.75 8.55
N GLU A 42 -4.15 2.78 9.35
CA GLU A 42 -4.66 2.85 10.72
C GLU A 42 -6.16 3.13 10.77
N ASP A 43 -6.79 2.65 11.84
CA ASP A 43 -8.12 3.13 12.19
C ASP A 43 -8.11 4.60 12.59
N LYS A 44 -9.17 5.30 12.19
CA LYS A 44 -9.37 6.66 12.69
C LYS A 44 -9.78 6.54 14.15
N VAL A 45 -8.93 7.00 15.06
CA VAL A 45 -9.33 7.21 16.45
C VAL A 45 -10.40 8.30 16.41
N VAL A 46 -11.66 7.91 16.66
CA VAL A 46 -12.74 8.88 16.84
C VAL A 46 -12.54 9.48 18.23
N GLU A 47 -11.91 10.65 18.30
CA GLU A 47 -11.91 11.44 19.52
C GLU A 47 -13.36 11.85 19.81
N SER A 48 -14.03 11.11 20.71
CA SER A 48 -15.30 11.53 21.27
C SER A 48 -15.04 12.77 22.11
N LYS A 49 -15.25 13.96 21.55
CA LYS A 49 -15.32 15.18 22.34
C LYS A 49 -16.40 14.96 23.42
N PRO A 50 -16.08 15.03 24.72
CA PRO A 50 -17.09 14.92 25.74
C PRO A 50 -18.11 16.04 25.50
N SER A 51 -19.37 15.65 25.31
CA SER A 51 -20.48 16.59 25.23
C SER A 51 -20.51 17.37 26.54
N ALA A 52 -20.18 18.65 26.49
CA ALA A 52 -20.36 19.54 27.63
C ALA A 52 -21.85 19.59 27.96
N LEU A 53 -22.22 19.02 29.10
CA LEU A 53 -23.50 19.20 29.79
C LEU A 53 -23.20 19.98 31.08
#